data_AF-A0AA37TFS5-F1
#
_entry.id   AF-A0AA37TFS5-F1
#
_cell.length_a   1.000
_cell.length_b   1.000
_cell.length_c   1.000
_cell.angle_alpha   90.00
_cell.angle_beta   90.00
_cell.angle_gamma   90.00
#
_symmetry.space_group_name_H-M   'P 1'
#
loop_
_entity.id
_entity.type
_entity.pdbx_description
1 polymer ?
#
loop_
_entity_poly.entity_id
_entity_poly.type
_entity_poly.pdbx_seq_one_letter_code
_entity_poly.pdbx_strand_id
1 'polypeptide(L)'
;MPRQPEIEAAYEDWAERLLAESYVPYLLTFMFQPLGGSLSSMGERMLDDIERVYRIHVTRVVRKPNAPAHLDERPIWLCSLDLPVFKHAKQSRLDVLINDGLHAHAVGFYAPRSRLREGVVEHFEHHHDDLYVRREHPLMRIDVEPITHRTGYVVGYVRKNIGRGLISADATRVLPVDRRTARATSLSDRASAPP
;
A
#
# COMPACT_ATOMS: atom_id res chain seq x y z
N MET A 1 -6.32 22.07 1.35
CA MET A 1 -6.03 20.71 1.81
C MET A 1 -7.17 20.30 2.73
N PRO A 2 -7.89 19.19 2.46
CA PRO A 2 -8.92 18.69 3.37
C PRO A 2 -8.31 18.40 4.75
N ARG A 3 -9.11 18.55 5.81
CA ARG A 3 -8.63 18.28 7.17
C ARG A 3 -8.52 16.78 7.38
N GLN A 4 -7.54 16.33 8.18
CA GLN A 4 -7.31 14.93 8.55
C GLN A 4 -8.60 14.11 8.85
N PRO A 5 -9.57 14.60 9.65
CA PRO A 5 -10.83 13.88 9.89
C PRO A 5 -11.74 13.72 8.66
N GLU A 6 -11.66 14.61 7.68
CA GLU A 6 -12.44 14.51 6.42
C GLU A 6 -11.85 13.42 5.51
N ILE A 7 -10.52 13.27 5.53
CA ILE A 7 -9.82 12.19 4.83
C ILE A 7 -10.13 10.84 5.52
N GLU A 8 -10.18 10.82 6.86
CA GLU A 8 -10.60 9.65 7.64
C GLU A 8 -11.95 9.13 7.21
N ALA A 9 -12.97 9.99 7.30
CA ALA A 9 -14.33 9.62 6.91
C ALA A 9 -14.41 9.11 5.45
N ALA A 10 -13.68 9.73 4.51
CA ALA A 10 -13.72 9.32 3.11
C ALA A 10 -13.14 7.92 2.85
N TYR A 11 -12.02 7.57 3.51
CA TYR A 11 -11.44 6.22 3.38
C TYR A 11 -12.26 5.18 4.15
N GLU A 12 -12.84 5.57 5.29
CA GLU A 12 -13.78 4.73 6.04
C GLU A 12 -14.99 4.38 5.17
N ASP A 13 -15.72 5.37 4.67
CA ASP A 13 -16.87 5.20 3.78
C ASP A 13 -16.53 4.32 2.57
N TRP A 14 -15.34 4.50 1.99
CA TRP A 14 -14.91 3.69 0.86
C TRP A 14 -14.66 2.23 1.26
N ALA A 15 -13.99 1.99 2.39
CA ALA A 15 -13.80 0.63 2.90
C ALA A 15 -15.13 -0.03 3.24
N GLU A 16 -16.10 0.69 3.83
CA GLU A 16 -17.43 0.16 4.13
C GLU A 16 -18.16 -0.27 2.86
N ARG A 17 -18.06 0.52 1.79
CA ARG A 17 -18.64 0.18 0.48
C ARG A 17 -18.05 -1.08 -0.12
N LEU A 18 -16.72 -1.24 -0.06
CA LEU A 18 -16.06 -2.45 -0.56
C LEU A 18 -16.51 -3.69 0.22
N LEU A 19 -16.65 -3.58 1.55
CA LEU A 19 -17.17 -4.66 2.38
C LEU A 19 -18.63 -4.99 2.05
N ALA A 20 -19.46 -3.97 1.81
CA ALA A 20 -20.85 -4.14 1.39
C ALA A 20 -20.96 -4.84 0.01
N GLU A 21 -19.98 -4.60 -0.88
CA GLU A 21 -19.83 -5.28 -2.17
C GLU A 21 -19.16 -6.66 -2.05
N SER A 22 -19.04 -7.19 -0.83
CA SER A 22 -18.48 -8.51 -0.52
C SER A 22 -16.98 -8.67 -0.84
N TYR A 23 -16.22 -7.56 -0.84
CA TYR A 23 -14.77 -7.67 -0.88
C TYR A 23 -14.25 -8.21 0.44
N VAL A 24 -13.22 -9.05 0.35
CA VAL A 24 -12.55 -9.64 1.52
C VAL A 24 -11.29 -8.83 1.83
N PRO A 25 -11.17 -8.24 3.02
CA PRO A 25 -10.01 -7.46 3.42
C PRO A 25 -8.89 -8.35 3.96
N TYR A 26 -7.65 -7.99 3.63
CA TYR A 26 -6.42 -8.61 4.13
C TYR A 26 -5.46 -7.52 4.59
N LEU A 27 -4.71 -7.80 5.65
CA LEU A 27 -3.56 -7.00 6.05
C LEU A 27 -2.32 -7.60 5.39
N LEU A 28 -1.58 -6.77 4.67
CA LEU A 28 -0.29 -7.10 4.11
C LEU A 28 0.79 -6.32 4.86
N THR A 29 1.83 -6.99 5.31
CA THR A 29 3.00 -6.38 5.95
C THR A 29 4.24 -6.68 5.12
N PHE A 30 4.94 -5.62 4.70
CA PHE A 30 6.11 -5.68 3.84
C PHE A 30 7.34 -5.32 4.65
N MET A 31 8.29 -6.24 4.74
CA MET A 31 9.55 -6.03 5.45
C MET A 31 10.68 -5.87 4.45
N PHE A 32 11.43 -4.76 4.57
CA PHE A 32 12.50 -4.40 3.66
C PHE A 32 13.86 -4.52 4.32
N GLN A 33 14.87 -4.83 3.50
CA GLN A 33 16.26 -4.69 3.92
C GLN A 33 16.57 -3.23 4.25
N PRO A 34 17.55 -2.95 5.12
CA PRO A 34 17.99 -1.58 5.38
C PRO A 34 18.34 -0.86 4.08
N LEU A 35 17.69 0.28 3.84
CA LEU A 35 17.93 1.10 2.67
C LEU A 35 18.90 2.24 3.01
N GLY A 36 19.76 2.58 2.05
CA GLY A 36 20.58 3.77 2.11
C GLY A 36 19.85 4.95 1.45
N GLY A 37 19.98 6.15 2.01
CA GLY A 37 19.47 7.38 1.40
C GLY A 37 18.79 8.31 2.39
N SER A 38 18.09 9.31 1.85
CA SER A 38 17.15 10.13 2.61
C SER A 38 15.86 9.35 2.90
N LEU A 39 15.12 9.71 3.94
CA LEU A 39 13.85 9.07 4.30
C LEU A 39 12.83 9.09 3.15
N SER A 40 12.76 10.18 2.40
CA SER A 40 11.93 10.28 1.20
C SER A 40 12.37 9.29 0.11
N SER A 41 13.67 9.22 -0.21
CA SER A 41 14.17 8.26 -1.22
C SER A 41 14.01 6.80 -0.81
N MET A 42 14.08 6.49 0.49
CA MET A 42 13.80 5.15 1.01
C MET A 42 12.32 4.82 0.88
N GLY A 43 11.45 5.76 1.24
CA GLY A 43 10.00 5.60 1.12
C GLY A 43 9.53 5.38 -0.32
N GLU A 44 10.03 6.16 -1.27
CA GLU A 44 9.74 5.97 -2.70
C GLU A 44 10.15 4.58 -3.17
N ARG A 45 11.36 4.13 -2.81
CA ARG A 45 11.85 2.79 -3.14
C ARG A 45 10.98 1.68 -2.55
N MET A 46 10.49 1.85 -1.33
CA MET A 46 9.56 0.90 -0.70
C MET A 46 8.23 0.86 -1.45
N LEU A 47 7.63 2.02 -1.75
CA LEU A 47 6.36 2.10 -2.49
C LEU A 47 6.46 1.53 -3.90
N ASP A 48 7.57 1.78 -4.60
CA ASP A 48 7.80 1.25 -5.95
C ASP A 48 7.93 -0.27 -5.94
N ASP A 49 8.56 -0.84 -4.91
CA ASP A 49 8.67 -2.28 -4.77
C ASP A 49 7.33 -2.93 -4.38
N ILE A 50 6.51 -2.27 -3.55
CA ILE A 50 5.12 -2.68 -3.28
C ILE A 50 4.28 -2.64 -4.56
N GLU A 51 4.44 -1.60 -5.38
CA GLU A 51 3.75 -1.50 -6.67
C GLU A 51 4.19 -2.63 -7.63
N ARG A 52 5.47 -2.99 -7.63
CA ARG A 52 5.95 -4.18 -8.38
C ARG A 52 5.24 -5.44 -7.90
N VAL A 53 5.18 -5.68 -6.59
CA VAL A 53 4.46 -6.85 -6.03
C VAL A 53 3.01 -6.83 -6.47
N TYR A 54 2.30 -5.71 -6.32
CA TYR A 54 0.92 -5.55 -6.75
C TYR A 54 0.75 -5.87 -8.25
N ARG A 55 1.63 -5.34 -9.11
CA ARG A 55 1.59 -5.59 -10.56
C ARG A 55 1.78 -7.05 -10.93
N ILE A 56 2.60 -7.79 -10.19
CA ILE A 56 2.75 -9.23 -10.36
C ILE A 56 1.46 -9.92 -9.89
N HIS A 57 1.03 -9.60 -8.68
CA HIS A 57 -0.10 -10.24 -8.01
C HIS A 57 -1.43 -10.07 -8.76
N VAL A 58 -1.74 -8.87 -9.24
CA VAL A 58 -3.01 -8.59 -9.94
C VAL A 58 -3.19 -9.44 -11.20
N THR A 59 -2.10 -9.88 -11.85
CA THR A 59 -2.18 -10.77 -13.02
C THR A 59 -2.55 -12.21 -12.66
N ARG A 60 -2.33 -12.59 -11.38
CA ARG A 60 -2.73 -13.88 -10.81
C ARG A 60 -4.18 -13.85 -10.34
N VAL A 61 -4.62 -12.72 -9.80
CA VAL A 61 -6.00 -12.53 -9.32
C VAL A 61 -6.98 -12.33 -10.48
N VAL A 62 -6.64 -11.52 -11.49
CA VAL A 62 -7.58 -11.09 -12.53
C VAL A 62 -7.07 -11.43 -13.93
N ARG A 63 -7.97 -11.79 -14.85
CA ARG A 63 -7.62 -12.02 -16.27
C ARG A 63 -7.57 -10.68 -16.97
N LYS A 64 -6.49 -10.42 -17.71
CA LYS A 64 -6.32 -9.16 -18.46
C LYS A 64 -6.65 -7.94 -17.56
N PRO A 65 -5.88 -7.70 -16.48
CA PRO A 65 -6.25 -6.72 -15.45
C PRO A 65 -6.38 -5.27 -15.93
N ASN A 66 -5.91 -4.96 -17.14
CA ASN A 66 -6.05 -3.62 -17.73
C ASN A 66 -7.25 -3.49 -18.69
N ALA A 67 -8.02 -4.56 -18.92
CA ALA A 67 -9.20 -4.50 -19.78
C ALA A 67 -10.37 -3.85 -19.03
N PRO A 68 -11.17 -2.98 -19.67
CA PRO A 68 -12.28 -2.26 -19.02
C PRO A 68 -13.25 -3.17 -18.25
N ALA A 69 -13.56 -4.35 -18.79
CA ALA A 69 -14.48 -5.31 -18.19
C ALA A 69 -13.99 -5.93 -16.86
N HIS A 70 -12.71 -5.78 -16.53
CA HIS A 70 -12.08 -6.41 -15.36
C HIS A 70 -11.51 -5.39 -14.37
N LEU A 71 -11.77 -4.08 -14.58
CA LEU A 71 -11.20 -3.03 -13.72
C LEU A 71 -11.72 -3.11 -12.29
N ASP A 72 -12.99 -3.46 -12.13
CA ASP A 72 -13.64 -3.59 -10.82
C ASP A 72 -13.21 -4.87 -10.10
N GLU A 73 -12.80 -5.91 -10.82
CA GLU A 73 -12.38 -7.19 -10.23
C GLU A 73 -10.96 -7.14 -9.60
N ARG A 74 -10.24 -6.02 -9.78
CA ARG A 74 -8.87 -5.88 -9.26
C ARG A 74 -8.87 -5.74 -7.74
N PRO A 75 -7.86 -6.32 -7.06
CA PRO A 75 -7.60 -5.96 -5.69
C PRO A 75 -7.32 -4.47 -5.57
N ILE A 76 -7.70 -3.89 -4.44
CA ILE A 76 -7.42 -2.49 -4.12
C ILE A 76 -6.53 -2.49 -2.89
N TRP A 77 -5.33 -1.90 -2.99
CA TRP A 77 -4.40 -1.85 -1.85
C TRP A 77 -4.20 -0.42 -1.36
N LEU A 78 -4.48 -0.20 -0.08
CA LEU A 78 -4.20 1.02 0.65
C LEU A 78 -2.85 0.90 1.35
N CYS A 79 -1.77 1.36 0.71
CA CYS A 79 -0.41 1.20 1.20
C CYS A 79 0.02 2.39 2.07
N SER A 80 0.70 2.13 3.18
CA SER A 80 1.26 3.12 4.10
C SER A 80 2.65 2.69 4.57
N LEU A 81 3.60 3.61 4.54
CA LEU A 81 4.94 3.37 5.07
C LEU A 81 4.97 3.60 6.58
N ASP A 82 5.57 2.68 7.35
CA ASP A 82 5.81 2.87 8.79
C ASP A 82 7.16 3.58 8.99
N LEU A 83 7.30 4.76 8.39
CA LEU A 83 8.50 5.59 8.56
C LEU A 83 8.40 6.42 9.86
N PRO A 84 9.52 6.65 10.56
CA PRO A 84 9.53 7.58 11.69
C PRO A 84 9.16 8.98 11.20
N VAL A 85 8.00 9.46 11.66
CA VAL A 85 7.52 10.81 11.32
C VAL A 85 8.41 11.82 12.05
N PHE A 86 9.03 12.73 11.29
CA PHE A 86 9.81 13.85 11.84
C PHE A 86 8.90 14.78 12.67
N LYS A 87 8.69 14.45 13.94
CA LYS A 87 8.21 15.40 14.94
C LYS A 87 9.43 16.10 15.55
N HIS A 88 9.95 17.10 14.85
CA HIS A 88 10.90 18.12 15.33
C HIS A 88 12.19 17.66 16.05
N ALA A 89 12.50 16.37 16.10
CA ALA A 89 13.74 15.85 16.66
C ALA A 89 14.50 15.10 15.58
N LYS A 90 15.80 15.38 15.45
CA LYS A 90 16.75 14.59 14.66
C LYS A 90 16.80 13.17 15.26
N GLN A 91 15.86 12.31 14.88
CA GLN A 91 16.03 10.88 15.13
C GLN A 91 17.22 10.41 14.28
N SER A 92 18.14 9.71 14.95
CA SER A 92 19.36 9.25 14.31
C SER A 92 19.03 8.12 13.33
N ARG A 93 19.81 7.98 12.25
CA ARG A 93 19.67 6.86 11.30
C ARG A 93 19.82 5.50 11.99
N LEU A 94 20.42 5.45 13.18
CA LEU A 94 20.58 4.25 13.99
C LEU A 94 19.26 3.81 14.63
N ASP A 95 18.40 4.74 15.08
CA ASP A 95 17.13 4.41 15.73
C ASP A 95 16.11 3.74 14.78
N VAL A 96 16.23 4.01 13.48
CA VAL A 96 15.42 3.39 12.41
C VAL A 96 15.91 1.97 12.08
N LEU A 97 17.21 1.72 12.23
CA LEU A 97 17.82 0.40 12.04
C LEU A 97 17.61 -0.53 13.25
N ILE A 98 17.36 0.03 14.44
CA ILE A 98 17.21 -0.73 15.70
C ILE A 98 15.79 -1.31 15.88
N ASN A 99 14.75 -0.69 15.31
CA ASN A 99 13.36 -1.18 15.41
C ASN A 99 12.98 -2.15 14.27
N ASP A 100 13.67 -3.30 14.18
CA ASP A 100 13.28 -4.46 13.36
C ASP A 100 13.18 -4.27 11.82
N GLY A 101 13.73 -3.19 11.26
CA GLY A 101 13.81 -2.97 9.81
C GLY A 101 12.83 -1.91 9.27
N LEU A 102 12.87 -1.67 7.95
CA LEU A 102 11.95 -0.75 7.29
C LEU A 102 10.66 -1.50 6.93
N HIS A 103 9.52 -1.02 7.43
CA HIS A 103 8.24 -1.68 7.27
C HIS A 103 7.25 -0.82 6.49
N ALA A 104 6.39 -1.49 5.72
CA ALA A 104 5.19 -0.89 5.18
C ALA A 104 4.00 -1.83 5.39
N HIS A 105 2.81 -1.27 5.48
CA HIS A 105 1.58 -2.02 5.55
C HIS A 105 0.68 -1.69 4.37
N ALA A 106 -0.14 -2.64 3.94
CA ALA A 106 -1.27 -2.35 3.09
C ALA A 106 -2.53 -3.05 3.59
N VAL A 107 -3.68 -2.38 3.44
CA VAL A 107 -4.97 -3.06 3.50
C VAL A 107 -5.37 -3.40 2.08
N GLY A 108 -5.43 -4.70 1.77
CA GLY A 108 -5.83 -5.21 0.46
C GLY A 108 -7.27 -5.69 0.46
N PHE A 109 -8.12 -5.11 -0.39
CA PHE A 109 -9.50 -5.55 -0.61
C PHE A 109 -9.57 -6.39 -1.86
N TYR A 110 -10.09 -7.61 -1.74
CA TYR A 110 -10.16 -8.57 -2.83
C TYR A 110 -11.60 -8.84 -3.24
N ALA A 111 -11.89 -8.70 -4.53
CA ALA A 111 -13.20 -9.04 -5.06
C ALA A 111 -13.51 -10.53 -4.82
N PRO A 112 -14.79 -10.90 -4.60
CA PRO A 112 -15.18 -12.28 -4.33
C PRO A 112 -14.88 -13.23 -5.51
N ARG A 113 -14.82 -12.69 -6.73
CA ARG A 113 -14.41 -13.42 -7.93
C ARG A 113 -12.91 -13.23 -8.15
N SER A 114 -12.15 -14.31 -7.93
CA SER A 114 -10.70 -14.36 -8.13
C SER A 114 -10.32 -15.56 -9.00
N ARG A 115 -9.20 -15.44 -9.72
CA ARG A 115 -8.58 -16.55 -10.48
C ARG A 115 -7.59 -17.36 -9.66
N LEU A 116 -7.28 -16.93 -8.44
CA LEU A 116 -6.45 -17.71 -7.53
C LEU A 116 -7.15 -19.06 -7.30
N ARG A 117 -6.38 -20.15 -7.37
CA ARG A 117 -6.87 -21.51 -7.12
C ARG A 117 -6.85 -21.87 -5.64
N GLU A 118 -6.21 -21.02 -4.85
CA GLU A 118 -6.01 -21.10 -3.41
C GLU A 118 -6.43 -19.75 -2.80
N GLY A 119 -6.49 -19.67 -1.47
CA GLY A 119 -6.76 -18.41 -0.80
C GLY A 119 -5.61 -17.41 -0.95
N VAL A 120 -5.88 -16.13 -0.65
CA VAL A 120 -4.89 -15.06 -0.82
C VAL A 120 -3.66 -15.30 0.06
N VAL A 121 -3.87 -15.78 1.30
CA VAL A 121 -2.79 -16.05 2.26
C VAL A 121 -1.90 -17.17 1.73
N GLU A 122 -2.50 -18.31 1.40
CA GLU A 122 -1.79 -19.48 0.87
C GLU A 122 -1.03 -19.13 -0.41
N HIS A 123 -1.60 -18.28 -1.26
CA HIS A 123 -0.93 -17.83 -2.47
C HIS A 123 0.34 -17.04 -2.19
N PHE A 124 0.32 -16.13 -1.22
CA PHE A 124 1.51 -15.38 -0.85
C PHE A 124 2.55 -16.26 -0.16
N GLU A 125 2.12 -17.23 0.65
CA GLU A 125 3.02 -18.19 1.31
C GLU A 125 3.71 -19.12 0.30
N HIS A 126 2.94 -19.79 -0.57
CA HIS A 126 3.47 -20.73 -1.55
C HIS A 126 4.36 -20.05 -2.60
N HIS A 127 4.04 -18.79 -2.93
CA HIS A 127 4.75 -18.05 -3.97
C HIS A 127 5.63 -16.90 -3.47
N HIS A 128 5.99 -16.94 -2.20
CA HIS A 128 6.76 -15.89 -1.54
C HIS A 128 8.08 -15.62 -2.26
N ASP A 129 8.92 -16.64 -2.39
CA ASP A 129 10.29 -16.53 -2.92
C ASP A 129 10.36 -16.65 -4.46
N ASP A 130 9.40 -17.33 -5.08
CA ASP A 130 9.42 -17.61 -6.51
C ASP A 130 8.77 -16.49 -7.35
N LEU A 131 7.94 -15.62 -6.77
CA LEU A 131 7.25 -14.51 -7.45
C LEU A 131 7.56 -13.15 -6.84
N TYR A 132 7.48 -13.02 -5.51
CA TYR A 132 7.37 -11.71 -4.86
C TYR A 132 8.70 -11.19 -4.31
N VAL A 133 9.43 -12.01 -3.57
CA VAL A 133 10.74 -11.69 -3.00
C VAL A 133 11.83 -12.06 -4.02
N ARG A 134 12.61 -11.07 -4.43
CA ARG A 134 13.62 -11.19 -5.49
C ARG A 134 14.93 -10.60 -4.99
N ARG A 135 16.04 -11.26 -5.31
CA ARG A 135 17.38 -10.85 -4.83
C ARG A 135 17.78 -9.44 -5.26
N GLU A 136 17.27 -8.99 -6.42
CA GLU A 136 17.56 -7.68 -7.00
C GLU A 136 16.71 -6.56 -6.37
N HIS A 137 15.75 -6.90 -5.50
CA HIS A 137 14.77 -6.00 -4.93
C HIS A 137 14.91 -5.91 -3.40
N PRO A 138 14.53 -4.78 -2.78
CA PRO A 138 14.73 -4.56 -1.36
C PRO A 138 13.75 -5.30 -0.43
N LEU A 139 12.61 -5.73 -0.93
CA LEU A 139 11.65 -6.51 -0.15
C LEU A 139 12.24 -7.86 0.25
N MET A 140 12.25 -8.14 1.55
CA MET A 140 12.72 -9.41 2.12
C MET A 140 11.59 -10.35 2.45
N ARG A 141 10.44 -9.82 2.88
CA ARG A 141 9.32 -10.64 3.31
C ARG A 141 7.98 -9.93 3.16
N ILE A 142 6.95 -10.72 2.84
CA ILE A 142 5.55 -10.31 2.86
C ILE A 142 4.80 -11.26 3.79
N ASP A 143 4.15 -10.70 4.80
CA ASP A 143 3.18 -11.41 5.62
C ASP A 143 1.76 -10.97 5.25
N VAL A 144 0.84 -11.93 5.13
CA VAL A 144 -0.54 -11.66 4.75
C VAL A 144 -1.50 -12.35 5.70
N GLU A 145 -2.42 -11.59 6.26
CA GLU A 145 -3.39 -12.08 7.23
C GLU A 145 -4.81 -11.63 6.87
N PRO A 146 -5.83 -12.49 7.01
CA PRO A 146 -7.21 -12.08 6.77
C PRO A 146 -7.66 -11.11 7.87
N ILE A 147 -8.34 -10.04 7.47
CA ILE A 147 -9.00 -9.16 8.44
C ILE A 147 -10.40 -9.74 8.69
N THR A 148 -10.52 -10.55 9.74
CA THR A 148 -11.75 -11.29 10.08
C THR A 148 -12.73 -10.51 10.95
N HIS A 149 -12.39 -9.28 11.35
CA HIS A 149 -13.14 -8.50 12.32
C HIS A 149 -14.05 -7.45 11.65
N ARG A 150 -15.09 -7.01 12.38
CA ARG A 150 -16.10 -6.02 11.96
C ARG A 150 -15.46 -4.76 11.34
N THR A 151 -16.23 -4.03 10.53
CA THR A 151 -15.87 -2.76 9.87
C THR A 151 -15.01 -1.83 10.73
N GLY A 152 -15.33 -1.67 12.02
CA GLY A 152 -14.55 -0.88 12.97
C GLY A 152 -13.06 -1.24 13.12
N TYR A 153 -12.65 -2.49 12.86
CA TYR A 153 -11.23 -2.89 12.87
C TYR A 153 -10.51 -2.46 11.59
N VAL A 154 -11.14 -2.62 10.42
CA VAL A 154 -10.64 -2.12 9.13
C VAL A 154 -10.52 -0.59 9.18
N VAL A 155 -11.57 0.06 9.67
CA VAL A 155 -11.62 1.49 9.96
C VAL A 155 -10.52 1.89 10.94
N GLY A 156 -10.31 1.13 12.02
CA GLY A 156 -9.21 1.36 12.97
C GLY A 156 -7.83 1.31 12.32
N TYR A 157 -7.62 0.42 11.33
CA TYR A 157 -6.35 0.32 10.60
C TYR A 157 -6.14 1.49 9.64
N VAL A 158 -7.18 1.83 8.87
CA VAL A 158 -7.21 3.03 8.02
C VAL A 158 -6.93 4.26 8.89
N ARG A 159 -7.71 4.48 9.95
CA ARG A 159 -7.58 5.58 10.92
C ARG A 159 -6.23 5.60 11.62
N LYS A 160 -5.62 4.46 11.95
CA LYS A 160 -4.26 4.41 12.51
C LYS A 160 -3.25 5.03 11.53
N ASN A 161 -3.43 4.78 10.24
CA ASN A 161 -2.59 5.39 9.19
C ASN A 161 -2.85 6.89 9.08
N ILE A 162 -4.11 7.34 9.20
CA ILE A 162 -4.45 8.76 9.07
C ILE A 162 -4.07 9.55 10.32
N GLY A 163 -4.45 9.06 11.50
CA GLY A 163 -4.19 9.63 12.83
C GLY A 163 -2.72 9.84 13.15
N ARG A 164 -1.82 9.01 12.59
CA ARG A 164 -0.37 9.17 12.70
C ARG A 164 0.21 10.28 11.79
N GLY A 165 -0.61 10.91 10.95
CA GLY A 165 -0.16 11.85 9.93
C GLY A 165 0.57 11.17 8.76
N LEU A 166 0.42 9.84 8.61
CA LEU A 166 1.06 9.05 7.54
C LEU A 166 0.30 9.15 6.20
N ILE A 167 -0.89 9.76 6.19
CA ILE A 167 -1.45 10.38 4.99
C ILE A 167 -0.84 11.78 4.83
N SER A 168 0.47 11.84 4.67
CA SER A 168 1.05 12.87 3.81
C SER A 168 1.02 12.33 2.38
N ALA A 169 0.94 13.21 1.38
CA ALA A 169 0.92 12.82 -0.03
C ALA A 169 2.12 11.92 -0.43
N ASP A 170 3.18 11.90 0.36
CA ASP A 170 4.44 11.21 0.07
C ASP A 170 4.57 9.84 0.76
N ALA A 171 3.75 9.54 1.78
CA ALA A 171 3.90 8.34 2.63
C ALA A 171 2.78 7.28 2.46
N THR A 172 1.81 7.54 1.58
CA THR A 172 0.70 6.62 1.28
C THR A 172 0.47 6.49 -0.22
N ARG A 173 0.03 5.30 -0.66
CA ARG A 173 -0.27 5.02 -2.07
C ARG A 173 -1.48 4.09 -2.19
N VAL A 174 -2.45 4.48 -3.01
CA VAL A 174 -3.58 3.62 -3.38
C VAL A 174 -3.24 2.89 -4.68
N LEU A 175 -3.32 1.56 -4.68
CA LEU A 175 -3.12 0.72 -5.86
C LEU A 175 -4.46 0.09 -6.28
N PRO A 176 -4.72 -0.05 -7.59
CA PRO A 176 -3.83 0.30 -8.71
C PRO A 176 -3.69 1.82 -8.90
N VAL A 177 -2.48 2.30 -9.21
CA VAL A 177 -2.30 3.70 -9.63
C VAL A 177 -2.89 3.86 -11.03
N ASP A 178 -3.86 4.76 -11.19
CA ASP A 178 -4.31 5.13 -12.53
C ASP A 178 -3.22 5.96 -13.23
N ARG A 179 -2.64 5.38 -14.29
CA ARG A 179 -1.61 6.04 -15.12
C ARG A 179 -2.11 7.33 -15.78
N ARG A 180 -3.43 7.52 -15.92
CA ARG A 180 -3.99 8.77 -16.45
C ARG A 180 -3.91 9.91 -15.43
N THR A 181 -4.04 9.61 -14.15
CA THR A 181 -4.00 10.59 -13.06
C THR A 181 -2.56 10.93 -12.66
N ALA A 182 -1.64 9.96 -12.71
CA ALA A 182 -0.22 10.17 -12.37
C ALA A 182 0.51 11.19 -13.29
N ARG A 183 0.02 11.40 -14.52
CA ARG A 183 0.57 12.39 -15.46
C ARG A 183 0.08 13.81 -15.21
N ALA A 184 -1.03 13.99 -14.49
CA ALA A 184 -1.59 15.31 -14.19
C ALA A 184 -0.78 16.04 -13.11
N THR A 185 -0.29 15.31 -12.10
CA THR A 185 0.48 15.88 -10.98
C THR A 185 1.89 16.32 -11.39
N SER A 186 2.52 15.63 -12.35
CA SER A 186 3.88 16.00 -12.81
C SER A 186 3.91 17.23 -13.75
N LEU A 187 2.75 17.69 -14.23
CA LEU A 187 2.63 18.86 -15.11
C LEU A 187 2.29 20.14 -14.32
N SER A 188 1.67 20.02 -13.14
CA SER A 188 1.41 21.15 -12.25
C SER A 188 2.65 21.65 -11.49
N ASP A 189 3.63 20.77 -11.20
CA ASP A 189 4.84 21.16 -10.44
C ASP A 189 5.91 21.87 -11.28
N ARG A 190 5.80 21.86 -12.62
CA ARG A 190 6.70 22.63 -13.51
C ARG A 190 6.20 24.03 -13.85
N ALA A 191 4.99 24.41 -13.42
CA ALA A 191 4.37 25.69 -13.76
C ALA A 191 4.52 26.78 -12.66
N SER A 192 5.31 26.55 -11.61
CA SER A 192 5.48 27.51 -10.51
C SER A 192 6.95 27.82 -10.14
N ALA A 193 7.85 27.76 -11.12
CA ALA A 193 9.12 28.48 -11.01
C ALA A 193 8.93 29.90 -11.59
N PRO A 194 8.95 30.97 -10.78
CA PRO A 194 8.98 32.34 -11.30
C PRO A 194 10.33 32.62 -12.00
N PRO A 195 10.37 33.61 -12.92
CA PRO A 195 11.50 33.86 -13.82
C PRO A 195 12.81 34.23 -13.12
#